data_AF-A0A4R8DNE7-F1
#
_entry.id   AF-A0A4R8DNE7-F1
#
_cell.length_a   1.000
_cell.length_b   1.000
_cell.length_c   1.000
_cell.angle_alpha   90.00
_cell.angle_beta   90.00
_cell.angle_gamma   90.00
#
_symmetry.space_group_name_H-M   'P 1'
#
loop_
_entity.id
_entity.type
_entity.pdbx_description
1 polymer ?
#
loop_
_entity_poly.entity_id
_entity_poly.type
_entity_poly.pdbx_seq_one_letter_code
_entity_poly.pdbx_strand_id
1 'polypeptide(L)'
;MDAMLSETDDQDRPVAYDRVAGVVVTGNEDGAHHVISEICGGLMDIGYTIPGQAWTYWNKGPGPGPSCSETDEGREWSAKTGRAMASNLIAVAEALSEHPVPSVPS
;
A
#
# COMPACT_ATOMS: atom_id res chain seq x y z
N MET A 1 5.29 -14.39 -9.49
CA MET A 1 6.01 -13.37 -8.69
C MET A 1 7.47 -13.28 -9.10
N ASP A 2 8.07 -14.41 -9.50
CA ASP A 2 9.47 -14.53 -9.95
C ASP A 2 9.93 -13.54 -11.02
N ALA A 3 9.08 -13.18 -11.99
CA ALA A 3 9.47 -12.24 -13.05
C ALA A 3 9.83 -10.85 -12.50
N MET A 4 8.95 -10.27 -11.67
CA MET A 4 9.14 -8.93 -11.07
C MET A 4 10.28 -8.90 -10.04
N LEU A 5 10.57 -10.04 -9.40
CA LEU A 5 11.68 -10.18 -8.46
C LEU A 5 13.05 -10.15 -9.15
N SER A 6 13.10 -10.53 -10.43
CA SER A 6 14.32 -10.56 -11.24
C SER A 6 14.54 -9.33 -12.11
N GLU A 7 13.54 -8.44 -12.19
CA GLU A 7 13.64 -7.20 -12.96
C GLU A 7 14.44 -6.15 -12.17
N THR A 8 15.51 -5.66 -12.79
CA THR A 8 16.36 -4.60 -12.23
C THR A 8 16.37 -3.34 -13.09
N ASP A 9 16.66 -2.20 -12.45
CA ASP A 9 16.93 -0.93 -13.12
C ASP A 9 18.38 -0.84 -13.62
N ASP A 10 18.76 0.29 -14.23
CA ASP A 10 20.10 0.53 -14.76
C ASP A 10 21.22 0.51 -13.69
N GLN A 11 20.85 0.47 -12.40
CA GLN A 11 21.76 0.40 -11.25
C GLN A 11 21.74 -0.98 -10.58
N ASP A 12 21.15 -1.98 -11.24
CA ASP A 12 20.99 -3.36 -10.74
C ASP A 12 20.15 -3.46 -9.45
N ARG A 13 19.20 -2.54 -9.26
CA ARG A 13 18.26 -2.52 -8.13
C ARG A 13 16.89 -3.02 -8.56
N PRO A 14 16.06 -3.62 -7.68
CA PRO A 14 14.69 -3.99 -8.04
C PRO A 14 13.92 -2.83 -8.66
N VAL A 15 13.19 -3.07 -9.76
CA VAL A 15 12.48 -2.01 -10.52
C VAL A 15 11.46 -1.18 -9.72
N ALA A 16 11.02 -1.68 -8.56
CA ALA A 16 10.12 -0.94 -7.68
C ALA A 16 10.83 -0.07 -6.64
N TYR A 17 12.17 -0.06 -6.59
CA TYR A 17 12.92 0.87 -5.76
C TYR A 17 12.55 2.32 -6.08
N ASP A 18 12.66 3.17 -5.07
CA ASP A 18 12.28 4.59 -5.11
C ASP A 18 10.79 4.83 -5.41
N ARG A 19 9.96 3.78 -5.41
CA ARG A 19 8.50 3.88 -5.50
C ARG A 19 7.85 3.59 -4.16
N VAL A 20 6.73 4.27 -3.91
CA VAL A 20 5.88 4.05 -2.75
C VAL A 20 4.62 3.28 -3.11
N ALA A 21 4.11 2.50 -2.16
CA ALA A 21 2.82 1.84 -2.32
C ALA A 21 1.95 1.96 -1.06
N GLY A 22 0.65 2.02 -1.27
CA GLY A 22 -0.37 1.93 -0.22
C GLY A 22 -1.55 1.10 -0.68
N VAL A 23 -2.30 0.54 0.28
CA VAL A 23 -3.35 -0.44 0.01
C VAL A 23 -4.71 0.13 0.38
N VAL A 24 -5.66 0.06 -0.56
CA VAL A 24 -7.07 0.37 -0.34
C VAL A 24 -7.85 -0.93 -0.38
N VAL A 25 -8.52 -1.28 0.72
CA VAL A 25 -9.36 -2.48 0.77
C VAL A 25 -10.82 -2.09 0.92
N THR A 26 -11.70 -2.71 0.13
CA THR A 26 -13.14 -2.66 0.36
C THR A 26 -13.65 -4.08 0.50
N GLY A 27 -14.49 -4.31 1.50
CA GLY A 27 -15.11 -5.60 1.73
C GLY A 27 -16.31 -5.45 2.65
N ASN A 28 -17.31 -6.31 2.50
CA ASN A 28 -18.52 -6.20 3.30
C ASN A 28 -18.26 -6.64 4.75
N GLU A 29 -17.24 -7.48 4.98
CA GLU A 29 -16.96 -8.15 6.24
C GLU A 29 -15.52 -7.91 6.75
N ASP A 30 -15.15 -8.61 7.82
CA ASP A 30 -13.81 -8.62 8.41
C ASP A 30 -12.75 -9.20 7.45
N GLY A 31 -11.48 -8.84 7.69
CA GLY A 31 -10.33 -9.36 6.94
C GLY A 31 -9.46 -8.28 6.29
N ALA A 32 -9.86 -7.01 6.36
CA ALA A 32 -9.11 -5.91 5.72
C ALA A 32 -7.64 -5.87 6.16
N HIS A 33 -7.35 -6.02 7.45
CA HIS A 33 -5.98 -6.02 7.95
C HIS A 33 -5.16 -7.23 7.46
N HIS A 34 -5.78 -8.41 7.35
CA HIS A 34 -5.09 -9.57 6.80
C HIS A 34 -4.72 -9.35 5.33
N VAL A 35 -5.67 -8.87 4.52
CA VAL A 35 -5.43 -8.53 3.11
C VAL A 35 -4.35 -7.45 2.96
N ILE A 36 -4.38 -6.42 3.81
CA ILE A 36 -3.34 -5.37 3.83
C ILE A 36 -1.97 -5.99 4.12
N SER A 37 -1.86 -6.85 5.13
CA SER A 37 -0.59 -7.50 5.49
C SER A 37 -0.03 -8.35 4.35
N GLU A 38 -0.85 -9.18 3.71
CA GLU A 38 -0.41 -10.05 2.60
C GLU A 38 0.02 -9.22 1.37
N ILE A 39 -0.76 -8.20 0.99
CA ILE A 39 -0.42 -7.33 -0.14
C ILE A 39 0.86 -6.54 0.16
N CYS A 40 1.00 -5.98 1.37
CA CYS A 40 2.20 -5.26 1.76
C CYS A 40 3.44 -6.16 1.76
N GLY A 41 3.31 -7.42 2.20
CA GLY A 41 4.39 -8.40 2.11
C GLY A 41 4.86 -8.58 0.67
N GLY A 42 3.92 -8.82 -0.26
CA GLY A 42 4.29 -9.01 -1.66
C GLY A 42 4.85 -7.76 -2.35
N LEU A 43 4.36 -6.57 -1.99
CA LEU A 43 4.88 -5.29 -2.50
C LEU A 43 6.29 -5.00 -1.98
N MET A 44 6.56 -5.34 -0.72
CA MET A 44 7.89 -5.22 -0.11
C MET A 44 8.89 -6.14 -0.81
N ASP A 45 8.51 -7.38 -1.11
CA ASP A 45 9.40 -8.36 -1.76
C ASP A 45 9.90 -7.89 -3.14
N ILE A 46 9.07 -7.15 -3.88
CA ILE A 46 9.45 -6.60 -5.20
C ILE A 46 10.11 -5.22 -5.13
N GLY A 47 10.23 -4.62 -3.93
CA GLY A 47 11.04 -3.41 -3.69
C GLY A 47 10.29 -2.11 -3.45
N TYR A 48 8.95 -2.11 -3.29
CA TYR A 48 8.23 -0.89 -2.91
C TYR A 48 8.55 -0.47 -1.47
N THR A 49 8.67 0.84 -1.26
CA THR A 49 8.70 1.41 0.09
C THR A 49 7.29 1.69 0.60
N ILE A 50 6.94 1.14 1.76
CA ILE A 50 5.61 1.25 2.35
C ILE A 50 5.71 2.07 3.65
N PRO A 51 5.27 3.34 3.69
CA PRO A 51 5.29 4.12 4.92
C PRO A 51 4.36 3.55 6.00
N GLY A 52 4.58 4.00 7.24
CA GLY A 52 3.64 3.77 8.33
C GLY A 52 2.22 4.25 7.96
N GLN A 53 1.21 3.46 8.29
CA GLN A 53 -0.20 3.74 7.96
C GLN A 53 -0.45 3.97 6.45
N ALA A 54 0.27 3.27 5.58
CA ALA A 54 0.06 3.28 4.12
C ALA A 54 -1.17 2.45 3.69
N TRP A 55 -2.28 2.59 4.39
CA TRP A 55 -3.49 1.83 4.08
C TRP A 55 -4.75 2.61 4.46
N THR A 56 -5.84 2.25 3.79
CA THR A 56 -7.20 2.56 4.21
C THR A 56 -8.10 1.38 3.87
N TYR A 57 -9.22 1.25 4.58
CA TYR A 57 -10.20 0.26 4.21
C TYR A 57 -11.62 0.75 4.45
N TRP A 58 -12.55 0.00 3.90
CA TRP A 58 -13.97 0.08 4.21
C TRP A 58 -14.49 -1.31 4.54
N ASN A 59 -15.17 -1.45 5.67
CA ASN A 59 -15.98 -2.61 6.00
C ASN A 59 -17.17 -2.24 6.91
N LYS A 60 -18.14 -3.15 7.02
CA LYS A 60 -19.40 -2.96 7.77
C LYS A 60 -19.43 -3.71 9.12
N GLY A 61 -18.33 -4.36 9.48
CA GLY A 61 -18.28 -5.26 10.64
C GLY A 61 -18.71 -6.69 10.28
N PRO A 62 -19.06 -7.54 11.26
CA PRO A 62 -19.38 -8.94 11.01
C PRO A 62 -20.75 -9.13 10.35
N GLY A 63 -20.81 -9.98 9.33
CA GLY A 63 -22.04 -10.46 8.70
C GLY A 63 -22.38 -9.81 7.35
N PRO A 64 -23.36 -10.38 6.62
CA PRO A 64 -23.70 -9.93 5.29
C PRO A 64 -24.29 -8.52 5.33
N GLY A 65 -23.89 -7.69 4.37
CA GLY A 65 -24.33 -6.32 4.27
C GLY A 65 -24.13 -5.75 2.87
N PRO A 66 -24.55 -4.50 2.63
CA PRO A 66 -24.30 -3.81 1.38
C PRO A 66 -22.80 -3.65 1.14
N SER A 67 -22.38 -3.67 -0.11
CA SER A 67 -21.03 -3.31 -0.51
C SER A 67 -20.77 -1.82 -0.41
N CYS A 68 -19.49 -1.44 -0.38
CA CYS A 68 -19.07 -0.04 -0.31
C CYS A 68 -19.75 0.84 -1.37
N SER A 69 -20.01 0.31 -2.56
CA SER A 69 -20.72 1.02 -3.64
C SER A 69 -22.21 1.24 -3.41
N GLU A 70 -22.83 0.48 -2.51
CA GLU A 70 -24.27 0.45 -2.26
C GLU A 70 -24.68 1.28 -1.03
N THR A 71 -23.72 1.81 -0.28
CA THR A 71 -23.98 2.61 0.93
C THR A 71 -22.92 3.69 1.14
N ASP A 72 -23.33 4.79 1.79
CA ASP A 72 -22.41 5.86 2.22
C ASP A 72 -21.87 5.66 3.65
N GLU A 73 -22.41 4.69 4.38
CA GLU A 73 -22.02 4.42 5.76
C GLU A 73 -20.54 4.00 5.84
N GLY A 74 -19.80 4.47 6.85
CA GLY A 74 -18.39 4.13 7.05
C GLY A 74 -17.42 4.84 6.09
N ARG A 75 -17.89 5.51 5.02
CA ARG A 75 -17.02 6.21 4.05
C ARG A 75 -16.21 7.35 4.65
N GLU A 76 -16.73 8.05 5.66
CA GLU A 76 -16.02 9.15 6.30
C GLU A 76 -14.71 8.67 6.96
N TRP A 77 -14.76 7.52 7.63
CA TRP A 77 -13.59 6.93 8.26
C TRP A 77 -12.56 6.49 7.23
N SER A 78 -12.98 5.80 6.16
CA SER A 78 -12.12 5.42 5.04
C SER A 78 -11.51 6.65 4.36
N ALA A 79 -12.28 7.71 4.16
CA ALA A 79 -11.78 8.95 3.56
C ALA A 79 -10.76 9.65 4.48
N LYS A 80 -10.97 9.63 5.80
CA LYS A 80 -10.04 10.19 6.78
C LYS A 80 -8.72 9.42 6.78
N THR A 81 -8.75 8.09 6.87
CA THR A 81 -7.54 7.27 6.86
C THR A 81 -6.85 7.29 5.50
N GLY A 82 -7.62 7.34 4.40
CA GLY A 82 -7.10 7.51 3.04
C GLY A 82 -6.36 8.83 2.83
N ARG A 83 -6.85 9.95 3.41
CA ARG A 83 -6.12 11.23 3.39
C ARG A 83 -4.81 11.16 4.18
N ALA A 84 -4.82 10.50 5.35
CA ALA A 84 -3.60 10.29 6.13
C ALA A 84 -2.58 9.43 5.37
N MET A 85 -3.04 8.31 4.77
CA MET A 85 -2.23 7.46 3.89
C MET A 85 -1.62 8.27 2.75
N ALA A 86 -2.41 9.08 2.03
CA ALA A 86 -1.91 9.89 0.93
C ALA A 86 -0.82 10.87 1.36
N SER A 87 -0.99 11.52 2.52
CA SER A 87 0.03 12.42 3.10
C SER A 87 1.34 11.68 3.39
N ASN A 88 1.26 10.46 3.94
CA ASN A 88 2.44 9.65 4.25
C ASN A 88 3.15 9.17 2.98
N LEU A 89 2.39 8.77 1.95
CA LEU A 89 2.93 8.35 0.67
C LEU A 89 3.68 9.48 -0.04
N ILE A 90 3.10 10.68 -0.08
CA ILE A 90 3.73 11.86 -0.69
C ILE A 90 5.04 12.20 0.03
N ALA A 91 5.01 12.28 1.36
CA ALA A 91 6.20 12.61 2.14
C ALA A 91 7.36 11.63 1.91
N VAL A 92 7.07 10.33 1.82
CA VAL A 92 8.11 9.32 1.54
C VAL A 92 8.55 9.34 0.07
N ALA A 93 7.63 9.57 -0.88
CA ALA A 93 8.00 9.69 -2.28
C ALA A 93 8.93 10.89 -2.53
N GLU A 94 8.66 12.03 -1.87
CA GLU A 94 9.55 13.20 -1.90
C GLU A 94 10.92 12.88 -1.30
N ALA A 95 10.95 12.22 -0.14
CA ALA A 95 12.20 11.82 0.50
C ALA A 95 13.03 10.85 -0.36
N LEU A 96 12.40 9.88 -1.03
CA LEU A 96 13.07 8.94 -1.94
C LEU A 96 13.54 9.63 -3.24
N SER A 97 12.81 10.65 -3.71
CA SER A 97 13.25 11.45 -4.85
C SER A 97 14.48 12.30 -4.53
N GLU A 98 14.61 12.79 -3.30
CA GLU A 98 15.78 13.55 -2.85
C GLU A 98 16.95 12.64 -2.47
N HIS A 99 16.64 11.51 -1.85
CA HIS A 99 17.59 10.53 -1.32
C HIS A 99 17.18 9.11 -1.73
N PRO A 100 17.50 8.69 -2.97
CA PRO A 100 17.17 7.36 -3.46
C PRO A 100 17.77 6.24 -2.61
N VAL A 101 17.11 5.09 -2.61
CA VAL A 101 17.62 3.89 -1.95
C VAL A 101 18.98 3.52 -2.57
N PRO A 102 20.05 3.36 -1.78
CA PRO A 102 21.35 3.02 -2.34
C PRO A 102 21.31 1.64 -3.01
N SER A 103 22.18 1.43 -3.98
CA SER A 103 22.42 0.10 -4.55
C SER A 103 22.77 -0.89 -3.45
N VAL A 104 22.36 -2.15 -3.62
CA VAL A 104 22.69 -3.23 -2.67
C VAL A 104 24.22 -3.28 -2.50
N PRO A 105 24.75 -3.21 -1.26
CA PRO A 105 26.18 -3.30 -1.04
C PRO A 105 26.73 -4.64 -1.55
N SER A 106 27.88 -4.59 -2.22
CA SER A 106 28.64 -5.75 -2.70
C SER A 106 29.21 -6.60 -1.57
#